data_AF-A0A1B6GI04-F1
#
_entry.id   AF-A0A1B6GI04-F1
#
_cell.length_a   1.000
_cell.length_b   1.000
_cell.length_c   1.000
_cell.angle_alpha   90.00
_cell.angle_beta   90.00
_cell.angle_gamma   90.00
#
_symmetry.space_group_name_H-M   'P 1'
#
loop_
_entity.id
_entity.type
_entity.pdbx_description
1 polymer ?
#
loop_
_entity_poly.entity_id
_entity_poly.type
_entity_poly.pdbx_seq_one_letter_code
_entity_poly.pdbx_strand_id
1 'polypeptide(L)'
;LGQLVLEPNSTPVLNFTQGDISSLRLSYQHTTPQSHVFTDYATNDTFTFDVIAPFSLPLTHQEFRIDISVWSGGLDEFLDTSYSLTVDEGGHTGIHINTSLMMNFLYKHVGSPTITGKLWEPPAHGEICYHGNCSDNRTTFSDWELNNGWAEYHHDHSDTLHDIVTLSLYLEPGDVLLCNI
;
A
#
# COMPACT_ATOMS: atom_id res chain seq x y z
N LEU A 1 5.69 -16.45 11.54
CA LEU A 1 6.50 -15.70 12.51
C LEU A 1 7.96 -15.98 12.21
N GLY A 2 8.80 -14.95 12.21
CA GLY A 2 10.12 -14.91 11.57
C GLY A 2 11.29 -15.03 12.54
N GLN A 3 12.47 -14.64 12.06
CA GLN A 3 13.74 -14.74 12.79
C GLN A 3 14.67 -13.57 12.46
N LEU A 4 15.57 -13.23 13.37
CA LEU A 4 16.65 -12.28 13.09
C LEU A 4 17.80 -12.99 12.38
N VAL A 5 18.37 -12.34 11.38
CA VAL A 5 19.49 -12.85 10.58
C VAL A 5 20.59 -11.81 10.44
N LEU A 6 21.83 -12.27 10.27
CA LEU A 6 22.98 -11.42 9.93
C LEU A 6 23.41 -11.60 8.48
N GLU A 7 23.65 -10.48 7.83
CA GLU A 7 24.26 -10.40 6.49
C GLU A 7 25.77 -10.71 6.52
N PRO A 8 26.34 -11.24 5.43
CA PRO A 8 25.73 -11.43 4.09
C PRO A 8 25.05 -12.77 3.85
N ASN A 9 25.12 -13.70 4.81
CA ASN A 9 24.69 -15.09 4.62
C ASN A 9 23.27 -15.36 5.13
N SER A 10 22.54 -14.33 5.57
CA SER A 10 21.25 -14.45 6.24
C SER A 10 21.26 -15.51 7.35
N THR A 11 22.32 -15.56 8.16
CA THR A 11 22.47 -16.57 9.22
C THR A 11 21.60 -16.21 10.42
N PRO A 12 20.73 -17.11 10.92
CA PRO A 12 19.91 -16.85 12.09
C PRO A 12 20.75 -16.55 13.33
N VAL A 13 20.32 -15.54 14.11
CA VAL A 13 21.01 -15.11 15.33
C VAL A 13 20.05 -14.85 16.48
N LEU A 14 20.55 -15.06 17.70
CA LEU A 14 19.88 -14.69 18.95
C LEU A 14 20.54 -13.49 19.63
N ASN A 15 21.81 -13.21 19.29
CA ASN A 15 22.59 -12.12 19.85
C ASN A 15 23.22 -11.32 18.70
N PHE A 16 23.21 -10.00 18.84
CA PHE A 16 23.84 -9.07 17.90
C PHE A 16 24.40 -7.89 18.69
N THR A 17 25.28 -7.13 18.05
CA THR A 17 25.95 -5.98 18.67
C THR A 17 25.42 -4.65 18.10
N GLN A 18 25.71 -3.55 18.81
CA GLN A 18 25.46 -2.21 18.28
C GLN A 18 26.18 -1.97 16.94
N GLY A 19 27.35 -2.60 16.74
CA GLY A 19 28.10 -2.55 15.49
C GLY A 19 27.38 -3.21 14.32
N ASP A 20 26.66 -4.31 14.57
CA ASP A 20 25.85 -4.99 13.54
C ASP A 20 24.67 -4.11 13.11
N ILE A 21 24.02 -3.44 14.07
CA ILE A 21 22.94 -2.48 13.79
C ILE A 21 23.48 -1.27 13.01
N SER A 22 24.56 -0.63 13.49
CA SER A 22 25.10 0.57 12.86
C SER A 22 25.65 0.32 11.46
N SER A 23 26.04 -0.92 11.17
CA SER A 23 26.51 -1.35 9.85
C SER A 23 25.38 -1.90 8.95
N LEU A 24 24.12 -1.80 9.39
CA LEU A 24 22.95 -2.31 8.67
C LEU A 24 23.06 -3.79 8.27
N ARG A 25 23.65 -4.61 9.14
CA ARG A 25 23.87 -6.04 8.90
C ARG A 25 22.84 -6.94 9.56
N LEU A 26 22.04 -6.42 10.47
CA LEU A 26 20.97 -7.14 11.16
C LEU A 26 19.66 -6.94 10.41
N SER A 27 19.04 -8.05 10.01
CA SER A 27 17.78 -8.06 9.27
C SER A 27 16.77 -8.97 9.95
N TYR A 28 15.48 -8.65 9.81
CA TYR A 28 14.41 -9.59 10.14
C TYR A 28 14.02 -10.38 8.88
N GLN A 29 13.95 -11.69 9.00
CA GLN A 29 13.52 -12.60 7.95
C GLN A 29 12.19 -13.25 8.35
N HIS A 30 11.14 -12.95 7.59
CA HIS A 30 9.86 -13.62 7.76
C HIS A 30 9.91 -15.05 7.17
N THR A 31 9.65 -16.06 7.99
CA THR A 31 9.80 -17.48 7.60
C THR A 31 8.45 -18.22 7.49
N THR A 32 7.32 -17.54 7.65
CA THR A 32 6.00 -18.18 7.52
C THR A 32 5.83 -18.70 6.09
N PRO A 33 5.45 -19.98 5.89
CA PRO A 33 5.21 -20.51 4.56
C PRO A 33 4.09 -19.71 3.87
N GLN A 34 4.29 -19.35 2.61
CA GLN A 34 3.32 -18.66 1.72
C GLN A 34 1.97 -19.40 1.60
N SER A 35 1.85 -20.61 2.17
CA SER A 35 0.62 -21.40 2.22
C SER A 35 -0.33 -21.02 3.36
N HIS A 36 0.09 -20.22 4.33
CA HIS A 36 -0.86 -19.47 5.15
C HIS A 36 -1.17 -18.20 4.37
N VAL A 37 -2.17 -18.32 3.49
CA VAL A 37 -2.93 -17.19 2.96
C VAL A 37 -3.01 -16.17 4.06
N PHE A 38 -2.52 -14.95 3.84
CA PHE A 38 -2.78 -13.84 4.74
C PHE A 38 -4.29 -13.78 4.92
N THR A 39 -4.83 -14.35 6.00
CA THR A 39 -6.26 -14.35 6.24
C THR A 39 -6.76 -12.92 6.50
N ASP A 40 -5.84 -12.01 6.84
CA ASP A 40 -6.07 -10.60 7.14
C ASP A 40 -5.14 -9.61 6.41
N TYR A 41 -4.38 -10.02 5.38
CA TYR A 41 -3.46 -9.18 4.56
C TYR A 41 -2.41 -8.34 5.31
N ALA A 42 -2.41 -8.42 6.62
CA ALA A 42 -1.40 -7.95 7.54
C ALA A 42 -1.31 -8.95 8.69
N THR A 43 -0.10 -9.12 9.19
CA THR A 43 0.18 -9.88 10.39
C THR A 43 1.22 -9.11 11.19
N ASN A 44 1.23 -9.32 12.50
CA ASN A 44 2.18 -8.67 13.37
C ASN A 44 3.10 -9.74 13.94
N ASP A 45 4.39 -9.43 14.00
CA ASP A 45 5.37 -10.22 14.72
C ASP A 45 6.03 -9.35 15.78
N THR A 46 6.55 -9.99 16.80
CA THR A 46 7.20 -9.31 17.92
C THR A 46 8.37 -10.16 18.37
N PHE A 47 9.49 -9.52 18.66
CA PHE A 47 10.55 -10.16 19.42
C PHE A 47 10.88 -9.32 20.65
N THR A 48 11.32 -10.01 21.69
CA THR A 48 11.82 -9.38 22.90
C THR A 48 13.33 -9.50 22.95
N PHE A 49 13.99 -8.49 23.51
CA PHE A 49 15.45 -8.46 23.63
C PHE A 49 15.88 -7.71 24.88
N ASP A 50 17.08 -8.03 25.34
CA ASP A 50 17.75 -7.33 26.43
C ASP A 50 18.91 -6.51 25.86
N VAL A 51 19.16 -5.34 26.45
CA VAL A 51 20.32 -4.50 26.12
C VAL A 51 21.28 -4.49 27.30
N ILE A 52 22.50 -4.97 27.04
CA ILE A 52 23.56 -5.06 28.04
C ILE A 52 24.73 -4.21 27.58
N ALA A 53 25.25 -3.35 28.45
CA ALA A 53 26.48 -2.62 28.21
C ALA A 53 27.39 -2.64 29.45
N PRO A 54 28.72 -2.56 29.28
CA PRO A 54 29.63 -2.43 30.41
C PRO A 54 29.29 -1.20 31.25
N PHE A 55 29.31 -1.36 32.58
CA PHE A 55 29.09 -0.29 33.55
C PHE A 55 27.70 0.36 33.52
N SER A 56 26.72 -0.23 32.84
CA SER A 56 25.32 0.19 32.90
C SER A 56 24.44 -0.91 33.49
N LEU A 57 23.29 -0.53 34.03
CA LEU A 57 22.23 -1.48 34.31
C LEU A 57 21.67 -2.01 32.99
N PRO A 58 21.36 -3.32 32.88
CA PRO A 58 20.76 -3.87 31.68
C PRO A 58 19.32 -3.37 31.54
N LEU A 59 18.91 -3.08 30.30
CA LEU A 59 17.50 -2.92 29.96
C LEU A 59 16.98 -4.30 29.58
N THR A 60 15.94 -4.79 30.27
CA THR A 60 15.41 -6.14 30.04
C THR A 60 13.98 -6.10 29.53
N HIS A 61 13.60 -7.14 28.79
CA HIS A 61 12.26 -7.31 28.23
C HIS A 61 11.82 -6.16 27.30
N GLN A 62 12.75 -5.61 26.53
CA GLN A 62 12.41 -4.64 25.49
C GLN A 62 11.65 -5.36 24.38
N GLU A 63 10.52 -4.80 23.96
CA GLU A 63 9.71 -5.36 22.87
C GLU A 63 9.96 -4.56 21.59
N PHE A 64 10.23 -5.26 20.49
CA PHE A 64 10.22 -4.68 19.15
C PHE A 64 9.04 -5.26 18.38
N ARG A 65 8.17 -4.37 17.88
CA ARG A 65 7.00 -4.73 17.07
C ARG A 65 7.33 -4.63 15.59
N ILE A 66 6.88 -5.62 14.84
CA ILE A 66 7.06 -5.71 13.40
C ILE A 66 5.69 -5.86 12.77
N ASP A 67 5.27 -4.82 12.05
CA ASP A 67 4.06 -4.89 11.23
C ASP A 67 4.44 -5.47 9.86
N ILE A 68 3.85 -6.62 9.54
CA ILE A 68 4.12 -7.39 8.32
C ILE A 68 2.85 -7.38 7.51
N SER A 69 2.68 -6.34 6.71
CA SER A 69 1.65 -6.34 5.68
C SER A 69 2.15 -7.06 4.45
N VAL A 70 1.22 -7.72 3.76
CA VAL A 70 1.04 -7.56 2.32
C VAL A 70 2.29 -7.01 1.62
N TRP A 71 2.31 -5.69 1.50
CA TRP A 71 3.42 -4.96 0.92
C TRP A 71 3.40 -3.52 1.48
N SER A 72 4.29 -3.19 2.42
CA SER A 72 4.34 -1.89 3.12
C SER A 72 5.08 -0.77 2.35
N GLY A 73 5.09 -0.83 1.03
CA GLY A 73 5.69 0.19 0.16
C GLY A 73 6.29 -0.41 -1.13
N GLY A 74 6.14 0.29 -2.24
CA GLY A 74 6.71 -0.06 -3.55
C GLY A 74 5.73 -0.57 -4.59
N LEU A 75 4.45 -0.74 -4.26
CA LEU A 75 3.43 -1.11 -5.26
C LEU A 75 2.99 0.09 -6.10
N ASP A 76 3.17 1.29 -5.56
CA ASP A 76 3.12 2.56 -6.26
C ASP A 76 4.15 2.64 -7.41
N GLU A 77 5.23 1.86 -7.39
CA GLU A 77 6.16 1.73 -8.52
C GLU A 77 5.50 1.12 -9.78
N PHE A 78 4.44 0.31 -9.60
CA PHE A 78 3.69 -0.24 -10.73
C PHE A 78 2.68 0.75 -11.32
N LEU A 79 2.48 1.89 -10.67
CA LEU A 79 1.54 2.92 -11.08
C LEU A 79 2.32 4.17 -11.49
N ASP A 80 1.79 4.87 -12.49
CA ASP A 80 2.23 6.22 -12.74
C ASP A 80 1.46 7.15 -11.77
N THR A 81 2.04 7.42 -10.61
CA THR A 81 1.44 8.33 -9.60
C THR A 81 1.62 9.80 -9.97
N SER A 82 2.38 10.12 -11.02
CA SER A 82 2.52 11.48 -11.56
C SER A 82 1.39 11.87 -12.52
N TYR A 83 0.28 11.14 -12.45
CA TYR A 83 -0.86 11.26 -13.35
C TYR A 83 -1.56 12.62 -13.17
N SER A 84 -1.43 13.49 -14.16
CA SER A 84 -2.18 14.74 -14.25
C SER A 84 -3.19 14.67 -15.38
N LEU A 85 -4.44 15.01 -15.08
CA LEU A 85 -5.51 15.16 -16.07
C LEU A 85 -5.64 16.63 -16.48
N THR A 86 -5.90 16.86 -17.77
CA THR A 86 -6.27 18.19 -18.29
C THR A 86 -7.70 18.14 -18.73
N VAL A 87 -8.52 19.05 -18.18
CA VAL A 87 -9.95 19.14 -18.44
C VAL A 87 -10.27 20.61 -18.69
N ASP A 88 -11.03 20.88 -19.74
CA ASP A 88 -11.54 22.21 -20.00
C ASP A 88 -12.60 22.58 -18.95
N GLU A 89 -12.77 23.87 -18.66
CA GLU A 89 -13.83 24.36 -17.77
C GLU A 89 -15.20 23.84 -18.24
N GLY A 90 -15.93 23.17 -17.33
CA GLY A 90 -17.21 22.52 -17.63
C GLY A 90 -17.11 21.21 -18.43
N GLY A 91 -15.90 20.79 -18.79
CA GLY A 91 -15.61 19.53 -19.44
C GLY A 91 -15.57 18.34 -18.47
N HIS A 92 -15.30 17.17 -19.02
CA HIS A 92 -15.12 15.94 -18.25
C HIS A 92 -14.02 15.06 -18.85
N THR A 93 -13.47 14.15 -18.04
CA THR A 93 -12.50 13.16 -18.49
C THR A 93 -12.57 11.88 -17.64
N GLY A 94 -12.24 10.74 -18.25
CA GLY A 94 -12.10 9.47 -17.55
C GLY A 94 -10.81 9.41 -16.75
N ILE A 95 -10.88 8.90 -15.52
CA ILE A 95 -9.74 8.61 -14.65
C ILE A 95 -9.24 7.20 -14.98
N HIS A 96 -8.16 7.10 -15.73
CA HIS A 96 -7.58 5.82 -16.13
C HIS A 96 -6.43 5.41 -15.21
N ILE A 97 -6.66 4.39 -14.37
CA ILE A 97 -5.63 3.84 -13.49
C ILE A 97 -5.30 2.43 -13.96
N ASN A 98 -4.11 2.27 -14.53
CA ASN A 98 -3.65 0.99 -15.05
C ASN A 98 -3.12 0.09 -13.93
N THR A 99 -3.96 -0.79 -13.40
CA THR A 99 -3.58 -1.72 -12.34
C THR A 99 -2.98 -3.04 -12.86
N SER A 100 -2.80 -3.20 -14.17
CA SER A 100 -2.46 -4.50 -14.80
C SER A 100 -1.14 -5.09 -14.28
N LEU A 101 -0.10 -4.28 -14.13
CA LEU A 101 1.20 -4.74 -13.62
C LEU A 101 1.11 -5.17 -12.15
N MET A 102 0.41 -4.36 -11.36
CA MET A 102 0.13 -4.64 -9.95
C MET A 102 -0.67 -5.94 -9.80
N MET A 103 -1.74 -6.14 -10.58
CA MET A 103 -2.51 -7.38 -10.59
C MET A 103 -1.65 -8.59 -10.93
N ASN A 104 -0.81 -8.51 -11.98
CA ASN A 104 0.09 -9.60 -12.36
C ASN A 104 1.09 -9.97 -11.25
N PHE A 105 1.62 -8.96 -10.56
CA PHE A 105 2.47 -9.17 -9.40
C PHE A 105 1.71 -9.89 -8.28
N LEU A 106 0.54 -9.37 -7.90
CA LEU A 106 -0.27 -9.95 -6.82
C LEU A 106 -0.71 -11.39 -7.18
N TYR A 107 -1.07 -11.68 -8.43
CA TYR A 107 -1.41 -13.04 -8.86
C TYR A 107 -0.30 -14.06 -8.57
N LYS A 108 0.97 -13.67 -8.72
CA LYS A 108 2.11 -14.56 -8.49
C LYS A 108 2.40 -14.81 -7.01
N HIS A 109 1.99 -13.90 -6.13
CA HIS A 109 2.42 -13.89 -4.74
C HIS A 109 1.29 -14.13 -3.72
N VAL A 110 0.03 -13.80 -4.06
CA VAL A 110 -1.13 -13.88 -3.14
C VAL A 110 -2.22 -14.84 -3.62
N GLY A 111 -2.16 -15.33 -4.87
CA GLY A 111 -3.20 -16.19 -5.44
C GLY A 111 -4.13 -15.42 -6.37
N SER A 112 -5.44 -15.39 -6.12
CA SER A 112 -6.44 -14.70 -6.98
C SER A 112 -7.00 -13.46 -6.28
N PRO A 113 -6.23 -12.36 -6.20
CA PRO A 113 -6.66 -11.12 -5.56
C PRO A 113 -7.66 -10.34 -6.42
N THR A 114 -8.40 -9.45 -5.77
CA THR A 114 -9.17 -8.38 -6.43
C THR A 114 -8.66 -7.03 -5.95
N ILE A 115 -8.56 -6.04 -6.84
CA ILE A 115 -8.23 -4.67 -6.48
C ILE A 115 -9.48 -3.81 -6.63
N THR A 116 -9.68 -2.94 -5.64
CA THR A 116 -10.81 -2.02 -5.60
C THR A 116 -10.27 -0.62 -5.28
N GLY A 117 -10.57 0.36 -6.12
CA GLY A 117 -10.32 1.77 -5.82
C GLY A 117 -11.47 2.40 -5.05
N LYS A 118 -11.14 3.21 -4.05
CA LYS A 118 -12.11 3.97 -3.27
C LYS A 118 -11.75 5.45 -3.29
N LEU A 119 -12.73 6.29 -3.60
CA LEU A 119 -12.65 7.73 -3.51
C LEU A 119 -12.60 8.13 -2.03
N TRP A 120 -11.59 8.91 -1.66
CA TRP A 120 -11.42 9.34 -0.27
C TRP A 120 -12.38 10.48 0.06
N GLU A 121 -12.30 11.56 -0.72
CA GLU A 121 -13.11 12.76 -0.59
C GLU A 121 -13.53 13.24 -1.99
N PRO A 122 -14.71 13.90 -2.11
CA PRO A 122 -15.12 14.50 -3.37
C PRO A 122 -14.18 15.67 -3.75
N PRO A 123 -13.95 15.90 -5.05
CA PRO A 123 -13.18 17.05 -5.52
C PRO A 123 -13.84 18.38 -5.14
N ALA A 124 -13.05 19.46 -5.12
CA ALA A 124 -13.52 20.77 -4.67
C ALA A 124 -14.23 21.57 -5.77
N HIS A 125 -13.88 21.31 -7.04
CA HIS A 125 -14.30 22.09 -8.22
C HIS A 125 -14.92 21.18 -9.29
N GLY A 126 -15.57 20.10 -8.86
CA GLY A 126 -16.18 19.13 -9.74
C GLY A 126 -16.88 18.01 -8.97
N GLU A 127 -17.22 16.96 -9.70
CA GLU A 127 -17.77 15.72 -9.14
C GLU A 127 -17.20 14.49 -9.86
N ILE A 128 -17.27 13.34 -9.19
CA ILE A 128 -16.92 12.05 -9.79
C ILE A 128 -18.21 11.37 -10.23
N CYS A 129 -18.34 11.14 -11.53
CA CYS A 129 -19.47 10.49 -12.15
C CYS A 129 -19.10 9.06 -12.56
N TYR A 130 -20.09 8.18 -12.57
CA TYR A 130 -19.93 6.82 -13.05
C TYR A 130 -20.42 6.71 -14.48
N HIS A 131 -19.49 6.60 -15.43
CA HIS A 131 -19.78 6.39 -16.86
C HIS A 131 -20.86 7.35 -17.39
N GLY A 132 -20.66 8.66 -17.20
CA GLY A 132 -21.59 9.72 -17.55
C GLY A 132 -22.78 9.92 -16.60
N ASN A 133 -22.96 9.08 -15.57
CA ASN A 133 -24.02 9.24 -14.57
C ASN A 133 -23.49 9.87 -13.27
N CYS A 134 -23.71 11.17 -13.12
CA CYS A 134 -23.32 11.91 -11.92
C CYS A 134 -24.31 11.79 -10.76
N SER A 135 -25.51 11.21 -10.99
CA SER A 135 -26.45 10.90 -9.90
C SER A 135 -26.08 9.61 -9.15
N ASP A 136 -25.09 8.86 -9.66
CA ASP A 136 -24.55 7.68 -9.01
C ASP A 136 -23.49 8.11 -7.98
N ASN A 137 -23.90 8.20 -6.71
CA ASN A 137 -23.04 8.59 -5.59
C ASN A 137 -22.06 7.47 -5.16
N ARG A 138 -21.67 6.57 -6.07
CA ARG A 138 -20.72 5.51 -5.75
C ARG A 138 -19.32 6.10 -5.56
N THR A 139 -18.64 5.60 -4.55
CA THR A 139 -17.25 5.98 -4.24
C THR A 139 -16.27 4.84 -4.48
N THR A 140 -16.75 3.70 -4.96
CA THR A 140 -15.96 2.47 -5.09
C THR A 140 -15.98 1.99 -6.54
N PHE A 141 -14.82 1.61 -7.06
CA PHE A 141 -14.60 1.17 -8.43
C PHE A 141 -13.74 -0.08 -8.46
N SER A 142 -14.13 -1.08 -9.24
CA SER A 142 -13.33 -2.27 -9.51
C SER A 142 -12.09 -1.94 -10.34
N ASP A 143 -11.09 -2.83 -10.30
CA ASP A 143 -9.91 -2.76 -11.15
C ASP A 143 -10.29 -2.59 -12.63
N TRP A 144 -11.26 -3.36 -13.12
CA TRP A 144 -11.71 -3.28 -14.50
C TRP A 144 -12.33 -1.91 -14.83
N GLU A 145 -13.18 -1.36 -13.96
CA GLU A 145 -13.80 -0.05 -14.15
C GLU A 145 -12.74 1.07 -14.20
N LEU A 146 -11.74 1.02 -13.33
CA LEU A 146 -10.64 2.00 -13.30
C LEU A 146 -9.73 1.91 -14.55
N ASN A 147 -9.42 0.71 -15.01
CA ASN A 147 -8.63 0.52 -16.24
C ASN A 147 -9.39 1.08 -17.47
N ASN A 148 -10.73 1.00 -17.47
CA ASN A 148 -11.57 1.49 -18.57
C ASN A 148 -12.01 2.96 -18.41
N GLY A 149 -11.61 3.66 -17.34
CA GLY A 149 -11.93 5.07 -17.13
C GLY A 149 -13.40 5.34 -16.82
N TRP A 150 -14.09 4.39 -16.18
CA TRP A 150 -15.52 4.53 -15.83
C TRP A 150 -15.77 5.45 -14.63
N ALA A 151 -14.74 5.71 -13.83
CA ALA A 151 -14.73 6.85 -12.93
C ALA A 151 -14.36 8.09 -13.75
N GLU A 152 -15.26 9.06 -13.86
CA GLU A 152 -15.07 10.27 -14.66
C GLU A 152 -15.08 11.49 -13.76
N TYR A 153 -14.12 12.39 -13.93
CA TYR A 153 -14.16 13.71 -13.33
C TYR A 153 -14.94 14.66 -14.23
N HIS A 154 -15.90 15.39 -13.66
CA HIS A 154 -16.70 16.41 -14.35
C HIS A 154 -16.49 17.75 -13.64
N HIS A 155 -16.01 18.76 -14.38
CA HIS A 155 -15.70 20.07 -13.82
C HIS A 155 -16.99 20.89 -13.64
N ASP A 156 -17.11 21.59 -12.51
CA ASP A 156 -18.33 22.31 -12.11
C ASP A 156 -18.53 23.70 -12.75
N HIS A 157 -17.74 24.05 -13.78
CA HIS A 157 -17.67 25.40 -14.39
C HIS A 157 -17.22 26.53 -13.44
N SER A 158 -16.56 26.23 -12.32
CA SER A 158 -15.88 27.26 -11.54
C SER A 158 -14.60 27.75 -12.25
N ASP A 159 -14.28 29.03 -12.09
CA ASP A 159 -13.06 29.64 -12.65
C ASP A 159 -11.84 29.22 -11.81
N THR A 160 -11.34 28.01 -12.05
CA THR A 160 -10.19 27.43 -11.34
C THR A 160 -9.19 26.81 -12.30
N LEU A 161 -7.93 26.75 -11.85
CA LEU A 161 -6.82 26.20 -12.64
C LEU A 161 -6.45 24.77 -12.23
N HIS A 162 -6.88 24.35 -11.04
CA HIS A 162 -6.46 23.10 -10.41
C HIS A 162 -7.57 22.55 -9.52
N ASP A 163 -7.74 21.23 -9.57
CA ASP A 163 -8.56 20.45 -8.64
C ASP A 163 -7.82 19.15 -8.30
N ILE A 164 -8.23 18.47 -7.24
CA ILE A 164 -7.57 17.25 -6.74
C ILE A 164 -8.64 16.17 -6.52
N VAL A 165 -8.37 14.99 -7.06
CA VAL A 165 -9.13 13.77 -6.79
C VAL A 165 -8.17 12.80 -6.12
N THR A 166 -8.53 12.32 -4.93
CA THR A 166 -7.71 11.35 -4.19
C THR A 166 -8.40 9.99 -4.17
N LEU A 167 -7.72 8.97 -4.69
CA LEU A 167 -8.18 7.60 -4.73
C LEU A 167 -7.22 6.70 -3.96
N SER A 168 -7.77 5.78 -3.17
CA SER A 168 -6.99 4.73 -2.51
C SER A 168 -7.29 3.39 -3.16
N LEU A 169 -6.24 2.63 -3.51
CA LEU A 169 -6.40 1.25 -3.98
C LEU A 169 -6.33 0.30 -2.81
N TYR A 170 -7.25 -0.65 -2.77
CA TYR A 170 -7.38 -1.67 -1.74
C TYR A 170 -7.32 -3.07 -2.36
N LEU A 171 -6.78 -3.99 -1.59
CA LEU A 171 -6.77 -5.41 -1.88
C LEU A 171 -7.96 -6.09 -1.21
N GLU A 172 -8.69 -6.90 -1.98
CA GLU A 172 -9.81 -7.71 -1.51
C GLU A 172 -9.51 -9.22 -1.60
N PRO A 173 -10.11 -10.04 -0.69
CA PRO A 173 -10.75 -9.64 0.57
C PRO A 173 -9.83 -8.85 1.53
N GLY A 174 -10.31 -8.39 2.68
CA GLY A 174 -9.47 -7.84 3.75
C GLY A 174 -9.22 -6.32 3.77
N ASP A 175 -9.66 -5.57 2.76
CA ASP A 175 -9.60 -4.10 2.72
C ASP A 175 -8.21 -3.53 3.04
N VAL A 176 -7.15 -4.20 2.56
CA VAL A 176 -5.78 -3.74 2.81
C VAL A 176 -5.38 -2.67 1.81
N LEU A 177 -5.01 -1.51 2.35
CA LEU A 177 -4.53 -0.39 1.57
C LEU A 177 -3.24 -0.80 0.81
N LEU A 178 -3.28 -0.64 -0.51
CA LEU A 178 -2.14 -0.87 -1.40
C LEU A 178 -1.36 0.43 -1.61
N CYS A 179 -2.05 1.50 -1.99
CA CYS A 179 -1.48 2.82 -2.21
C CYS A 179 -2.57 3.91 -2.28
N ASN A 180 -2.13 5.16 -2.16
CA ASN A 180 -2.94 6.35 -2.44
C ASN A 180 -2.45 6.97 -3.74
N ILE A 181 -3.39 7.50 -4.52
CA ILE A 181 -3.21 8.12 -5.83
C ILE A 181 -3.86 9.51 -5.76
#